data_AF-M2Q596-F1
#
_entry.id   AF-M2Q596-F1
#
_cell.length_a   1.000
_cell.length_b   1.000
_cell.length_c   1.000
_cell.angle_alpha   90.00
_cell.angle_beta   90.00
_cell.angle_gamma   90.00
#
_symmetry.space_group_name_H-M   'P 1'
#
loop_
_entity.id
_entity.type
_entity.pdbx_description
1 polymer ?
#
loop_
_entity_poly.entity_id
_entity_poly.type
_entity_poly.pdbx_seq_one_letter_code
_entity_poly.pdbx_strand_id
1 'polypeptide(L)'
;MGLSLSSAQSNKQRFSSNPDIRKANLKGNYQSMDELQDGLRQAGLESSNLIIGIDYTKSNTWTGAKSFNGYSLHGLFENVMNPYQRVIDIIGRTLEPFDDDNLIPVYGFGDVTTTDKSVFSFMPNDTPCNGFQEVLKRYNEITPSVRLSGPTNFAPLINKAVQIVQRTRQYHILLIIADGQVDAERATKAAIENASNYPLSIVTIGVGDGPFDKMENFDDELGQSKFDNFNFVNFQKVVDGPHVENPEIAFATAAMNEVPTQFLCCKKLGYLN
;
A
#
# COMPACT_ATOMS: atom_id res chain seq x y z
N MET A 1 -16.45 41.95 18.76
CA MET A 1 -16.80 41.17 17.56
C MET A 1 -15.97 39.90 17.60
N GLY A 2 -16.55 38.82 18.13
CA GLY A 2 -15.88 37.51 18.20
C GLY A 2 -15.99 36.80 16.86
N LEU A 3 -14.84 36.47 16.26
CA LEU A 3 -14.79 35.56 15.13
C LEU A 3 -14.86 34.12 15.67
N SER A 4 -15.79 33.37 15.11
CA SER A 4 -16.17 32.00 15.48
C SER A 4 -15.04 31.00 15.18
N LEU A 5 -14.46 30.43 16.24
CA LEU A 5 -13.72 29.16 16.20
C LEU A 5 -14.72 28.00 16.24
N SER A 6 -15.31 27.60 15.10
CA SER A 6 -16.28 26.48 15.07
C SER A 6 -16.53 25.89 13.68
N SER A 7 -15.49 25.45 12.95
CA SER A 7 -15.73 24.68 11.70
C SER A 7 -14.55 23.82 11.24
N ALA A 8 -13.94 23.06 12.16
CA ALA A 8 -13.04 21.98 11.78
C ALA A 8 -13.15 20.85 12.82
N GLN A 9 -14.31 20.20 12.90
CA GLN A 9 -14.30 18.78 13.27
C GLN A 9 -13.42 18.11 12.21
N SER A 10 -12.37 17.38 12.62
CA SER A 10 -11.45 16.79 11.65
C SER A 10 -12.26 15.96 10.64
N ASN A 11 -11.93 16.02 9.35
CA ASN A 11 -12.68 15.27 8.34
C ASN A 11 -12.72 13.76 8.68
N LYS A 12 -11.69 13.25 9.38
CA LYS A 12 -11.65 11.91 10.00
C LYS A 12 -12.85 11.64 10.93
N GLN A 13 -13.22 12.59 11.80
CA GLN A 13 -14.44 12.52 12.64
C GLN A 13 -15.75 12.66 11.84
N ARG A 14 -15.73 13.40 10.73
CA ARG A 14 -16.91 13.61 9.87
C ARG A 14 -17.28 12.36 9.05
N PHE A 15 -16.29 11.59 8.61
CA PHE A 15 -16.51 10.33 7.90
C PHE A 15 -16.76 9.15 8.87
N SER A 16 -16.09 9.12 10.02
CA SER A 16 -16.27 8.06 11.03
C SER A 16 -17.65 8.05 11.71
N SER A 17 -18.45 9.11 11.58
CA SER A 17 -19.83 9.20 12.09
C SER A 17 -20.89 8.75 11.07
N ASN A 18 -20.52 8.49 9.81
CA ASN A 18 -21.44 8.06 8.77
C ASN A 18 -21.78 6.55 8.89
N PRO A 19 -23.08 6.16 8.96
CA PRO A 19 -23.50 4.76 9.11
C PRO A 19 -22.99 3.81 8.03
N ASP A 20 -22.93 4.25 6.77
CA ASP A 20 -22.51 3.39 5.65
C ASP A 20 -21.00 3.14 5.70
N ILE A 21 -20.23 4.15 6.12
CA ILE A 21 -18.77 4.04 6.32
C ILE A 21 -18.46 3.16 7.55
N ARG A 22 -19.24 3.25 8.63
CA ARG A 22 -19.11 2.34 9.79
C ARG A 22 -19.45 0.88 9.48
N LYS A 23 -20.20 0.64 8.40
CA LYS A 23 -20.56 -0.72 7.96
C LYS A 23 -19.50 -1.35 7.07
N ALA A 24 -18.66 -0.54 6.41
CA ALA A 24 -17.65 -0.99 5.45
C ALA A 24 -16.37 -1.58 6.06
N ASN A 25 -16.26 -1.63 7.39
CA ASN A 25 -15.18 -2.40 8.03
C ASN A 25 -15.39 -3.89 7.78
N LEU A 26 -14.30 -4.60 7.48
CA LEU A 26 -14.29 -6.05 7.40
C LEU A 26 -14.66 -6.64 8.78
N LYS A 27 -15.88 -7.20 8.88
CA LYS A 27 -16.50 -7.64 10.15
C LYS A 27 -16.48 -9.16 10.35
N GLY A 28 -15.65 -9.89 9.59
CA GLY A 28 -15.63 -11.34 9.59
C GLY A 28 -14.28 -11.93 10.01
N ASN A 29 -14.33 -13.14 10.58
CA ASN A 29 -13.18 -14.04 10.65
C ASN A 29 -13.12 -14.85 9.35
N TYR A 30 -12.56 -14.27 8.29
CA TYR A 30 -12.43 -14.95 6.99
C TYR A 30 -11.50 -16.16 7.11
N GLN A 31 -11.92 -17.29 6.56
CA GLN A 31 -11.15 -18.55 6.59
C GLN A 31 -10.51 -18.87 5.23
N SER A 32 -10.97 -18.22 4.15
CA SER A 32 -10.49 -18.43 2.79
C SER A 32 -10.38 -17.11 2.00
N MET A 33 -9.69 -17.17 0.85
CA MET A 33 -9.54 -16.01 -0.03
C MET A 33 -10.90 -15.61 -0.65
N ASP A 34 -11.70 -16.60 -1.05
CA ASP A 34 -13.04 -16.37 -1.61
C ASP A 34 -13.95 -15.65 -0.60
N GLU A 35 -13.94 -16.08 0.67
CA GLU A 35 -14.71 -15.41 1.73
C GLU A 35 -14.26 -13.96 1.94
N LEU A 36 -12.95 -13.70 1.88
CA LEU A 36 -12.41 -12.34 2.01
C LEU A 36 -12.82 -11.46 0.82
N GLN A 37 -12.73 -11.98 -0.40
CA GLN A 37 -13.17 -11.29 -1.61
C GLN A 37 -14.67 -10.97 -1.55
N ASP A 38 -15.51 -11.91 -1.11
CA ASP A 38 -16.93 -11.67 -0.89
C ASP A 38 -17.17 -10.62 0.20
N GLY A 39 -16.37 -10.64 1.27
CA GLY A 39 -16.37 -9.64 2.33
C GLY A 39 -16.07 -8.23 1.81
N LEU A 40 -15.06 -8.09 0.95
CA LEU A 40 -14.69 -6.82 0.33
C LEU A 40 -15.81 -6.28 -0.58
N ARG A 41 -16.46 -7.15 -1.35
CA ARG A 41 -17.64 -6.79 -2.17
C ARG A 41 -18.80 -6.30 -1.31
N GLN A 42 -19.11 -7.04 -0.24
CA GLN A 42 -20.18 -6.67 0.70
C GLN A 42 -19.89 -5.37 1.44
N ALA A 43 -18.61 -5.07 1.68
CA ALA A 43 -18.16 -3.81 2.26
C ALA A 43 -18.23 -2.62 1.28
N GLY A 44 -18.50 -2.88 0.00
CA GLY A 44 -18.75 -1.85 -1.02
C GLY A 44 -17.58 -1.58 -1.96
N LEU A 45 -16.53 -2.41 -1.95
CA LEU A 45 -15.50 -2.35 -2.99
C LEU A 45 -16.07 -2.95 -4.28
N GLU A 46 -16.29 -2.11 -5.28
CA GLU A 46 -16.90 -2.51 -6.56
C GLU A 46 -15.83 -2.76 -7.63
N SER A 47 -14.87 -1.84 -7.74
CA SER A 47 -13.73 -1.97 -8.63
C SER A 47 -12.54 -1.15 -8.13
N SER A 48 -11.36 -1.51 -8.60
CA SER A 48 -10.11 -0.84 -8.29
C SER A 48 -9.10 -1.03 -9.41
N ASN A 49 -8.04 -0.23 -9.38
CA ASN A 49 -6.83 -0.46 -10.17
C ASN A 49 -5.66 -0.48 -9.19
N LEU A 50 -4.63 -1.27 -9.46
CA LEU A 50 -3.48 -1.39 -8.56
C LEU A 50 -2.24 -0.69 -9.12
N ILE A 51 -1.54 0.05 -8.26
CA ILE A 51 -0.18 0.54 -8.50
C ILE A 51 0.71 -0.08 -7.43
N ILE A 52 1.88 -0.62 -7.80
CA ILE A 52 2.81 -1.24 -6.86
C ILE A 52 4.11 -0.44 -6.81
N GLY A 53 4.58 -0.14 -5.60
CA GLY A 53 5.90 0.41 -5.33
C GLY A 53 6.74 -0.54 -4.51
N ILE A 54 7.95 -0.81 -4.97
CA ILE A 54 8.93 -1.69 -4.33
C ILE A 54 10.11 -0.87 -3.85
N ASP A 55 10.36 -0.94 -2.55
CA ASP A 55 11.54 -0.35 -1.92
C ASP A 55 12.80 -1.13 -2.31
N TYR A 56 13.78 -0.44 -2.89
CA TYR A 56 15.12 -0.96 -3.22
C TYR A 56 16.23 -0.22 -2.43
N THR A 57 15.94 0.21 -1.22
CA THR A 57 16.93 0.77 -0.30
C THR A 57 17.87 -0.30 0.24
N LYS A 58 19.05 0.13 0.68
CA LYS A 58 20.14 -0.73 1.15
C LYS A 58 19.80 -1.46 2.45
N SER A 59 18.85 -0.96 3.23
CA SER A 59 18.40 -1.58 4.48
C SER A 59 17.96 -3.03 4.30
N ASN A 60 17.40 -3.35 3.13
CA ASN A 60 16.99 -4.69 2.75
C ASN A 60 18.09 -5.75 2.89
N THR A 61 19.38 -5.35 2.90
CA THR A 61 20.52 -6.27 3.08
C THR A 61 20.75 -6.72 4.52
N TRP A 62 20.14 -6.07 5.52
CA TRP A 62 20.31 -6.41 6.94
C TRP A 62 19.00 -6.53 7.73
N THR A 63 17.88 -6.01 7.22
CA THR A 63 16.55 -6.09 7.86
C THR A 63 15.86 -7.44 7.69
N GLY A 64 16.50 -8.42 7.04
CA GLY A 64 16.09 -9.83 7.04
C GLY A 64 16.82 -10.67 8.09
N ALA A 65 17.54 -10.05 9.03
CA ALA A 65 18.38 -10.75 10.01
C ALA A 65 17.61 -11.80 10.83
N LYS A 66 16.39 -11.47 11.26
CA LYS A 66 15.53 -12.38 12.03
C LYS A 66 14.41 -12.97 11.18
N SER A 67 13.67 -12.12 10.47
CA SER A 67 12.48 -12.46 9.67
C SER A 67 12.79 -13.28 8.42
N PHE A 68 14.02 -13.23 7.91
CA PHE A 68 14.41 -13.91 6.69
C PHE A 68 15.77 -14.61 6.80
N ASN A 69 16.05 -15.19 7.98
CA ASN A 69 17.21 -16.06 8.23
C ASN A 69 18.58 -15.46 7.87
N GLY A 70 18.76 -14.15 8.06
CA GLY A 70 20.01 -13.47 7.74
C GLY A 70 20.19 -13.11 6.26
N TYR A 71 19.23 -13.47 5.40
CA TYR A 71 19.28 -13.13 3.98
C TYR A 71 18.76 -11.71 3.74
N SER A 72 19.19 -11.14 2.61
CA SER A 72 18.56 -9.93 2.07
C SER A 72 17.08 -10.18 1.82
N LEU A 73 16.21 -9.20 2.13
CA LEU A 73 14.77 -9.29 1.86
C LEU A 73 14.45 -9.37 0.36
N HIS A 74 15.40 -8.99 -0.50
CA HIS A 74 15.34 -9.21 -1.96
C HIS A 74 16.04 -10.48 -2.44
N GLY A 75 16.52 -11.33 -1.52
CA GLY A 75 17.16 -12.61 -1.88
C GLY A 75 16.23 -13.45 -2.74
N LEU A 76 16.71 -13.92 -3.89
CA LEU A 76 15.96 -14.79 -4.77
C LEU A 76 16.49 -16.22 -4.62
N PHE A 77 15.60 -17.14 -4.28
CA PHE A 77 15.92 -18.54 -4.07
C PHE A 77 14.95 -19.42 -4.84
N GLU A 78 15.41 -20.62 -5.22
CA GLU A 78 14.53 -21.61 -5.84
C GLU A 78 13.49 -22.09 -4.82
N ASN A 79 12.22 -22.10 -5.21
CA ASN A 79 11.08 -22.58 -4.41
C ASN A 79 10.83 -21.85 -3.07
N VAL A 80 11.49 -20.72 -2.81
CA VAL A 80 11.26 -19.91 -1.60
C VAL A 80 11.03 -18.46 -2.01
N MET A 81 9.81 -17.97 -1.76
CA MET A 81 9.48 -16.57 -1.97
C MET A 81 10.04 -15.71 -0.83
N ASN A 82 10.72 -14.63 -1.18
CA ASN A 82 11.08 -13.59 -0.23
C ASN A 82 9.86 -12.76 0.19
N PRO A 83 9.96 -11.94 1.26
CA PRO A 83 8.82 -11.20 1.78
C PRO A 83 8.12 -10.31 0.73
N TYR A 84 8.85 -9.67 -0.18
CA TYR A 84 8.25 -8.88 -1.27
C TYR A 84 7.43 -9.75 -2.22
N GLN A 85 7.97 -10.89 -2.66
CA GLN A 85 7.24 -11.84 -3.53
C GLN A 85 5.98 -12.36 -2.85
N ARG A 86 6.06 -12.68 -1.55
CA ARG A 86 4.89 -13.14 -0.76
C ARG A 86 3.80 -12.08 -0.69
N VAL A 87 4.16 -10.82 -0.43
CA VAL A 87 3.18 -9.72 -0.37
C VAL A 87 2.52 -9.51 -1.74
N ILE A 88 3.30 -9.48 -2.83
CA ILE A 88 2.77 -9.34 -4.19
C ILE A 88 1.81 -10.48 -4.52
N ASP A 89 2.18 -11.72 -4.20
CA ASP A 89 1.37 -12.91 -4.47
C ASP A 89 0.04 -12.89 -3.69
N ILE A 90 0.09 -12.63 -2.37
CA ILE A 90 -1.10 -12.64 -1.52
C ILE A 90 -2.06 -11.52 -1.92
N ILE A 91 -1.57 -10.28 -2.02
CA ILE A 91 -2.40 -9.14 -2.42
C ILE A 91 -2.93 -9.32 -3.83
N GLY A 92 -2.14 -9.92 -4.72
CA GLY A 92 -2.56 -10.22 -6.07
C GLY A 92 -3.78 -11.13 -6.12
N ARG A 93 -3.73 -12.25 -5.40
CA ARG A 93 -4.88 -13.15 -5.24
C ARG A 93 -6.07 -12.45 -4.58
N THR A 94 -5.85 -11.51 -3.67
CA THR A 94 -6.95 -10.79 -3.00
C THR A 94 -7.66 -9.80 -3.93
N LEU A 95 -6.91 -9.07 -4.76
CA LEU A 95 -7.45 -7.96 -5.56
C LEU A 95 -7.74 -8.32 -7.03
N GLU A 96 -7.28 -9.46 -7.53
CA GLU A 96 -7.52 -9.92 -8.92
C GLU A 96 -9.00 -9.81 -9.36
N PRO A 97 -10.02 -10.17 -8.54
CA PRO A 97 -11.41 -10.04 -8.96
C PRO A 97 -11.97 -8.61 -9.00
N PHE A 98 -11.20 -7.62 -8.56
CA PHE A 98 -11.57 -6.21 -8.49
C PHE A 98 -10.75 -5.33 -9.46
N ASP A 99 -9.73 -5.88 -10.10
CA ASP A 99 -8.87 -5.14 -11.02
C ASP A 99 -9.59 -4.95 -12.36
N ASP A 100 -9.84 -3.69 -12.74
CA ASP A 100 -10.71 -3.35 -13.88
C ASP A 100 -10.11 -3.74 -15.24
N ASP A 101 -8.78 -3.66 -15.37
CA ASP A 101 -8.08 -3.83 -16.65
C ASP A 101 -6.92 -4.84 -16.62
N ASN A 102 -6.61 -5.39 -15.43
CA ASN A 102 -5.46 -6.26 -15.20
C ASN A 102 -4.10 -5.59 -15.53
N LEU A 103 -4.05 -4.26 -15.60
CA LEU A 103 -2.85 -3.48 -15.92
C LEU A 103 -2.30 -2.82 -14.66
N ILE A 104 -1.13 -3.29 -14.22
CA ILE A 104 -0.53 -2.90 -12.94
C ILE A 104 0.75 -2.10 -13.20
N PRO A 105 0.75 -0.76 -13.05
CA PRO A 105 1.98 0.02 -13.03
C PRO A 105 2.84 -0.38 -11.82
N VAL A 106 4.10 -0.75 -12.08
CA VAL A 106 5.05 -1.17 -11.02
C VAL A 106 6.30 -0.32 -11.07
N TYR A 107 6.70 0.17 -9.90
CA TYR A 107 7.80 1.08 -9.71
C TYR A 107 8.75 0.62 -8.62
N GLY A 108 10.05 0.86 -8.82
CA GLY A 108 11.06 0.79 -7.77
C GLY A 108 11.53 2.16 -7.32
N PHE A 109 11.96 2.28 -6.07
CA PHE A 109 12.51 3.53 -5.50
C PHE A 109 13.62 3.24 -4.48
N GLY A 110 14.46 4.23 -4.19
CA GLY A 110 15.52 4.10 -3.17
C GLY A 110 16.79 3.38 -3.63
N ASP A 111 16.88 3.03 -4.91
CA ASP A 111 18.12 2.53 -5.52
C ASP A 111 19.10 3.69 -5.83
N VAL A 112 20.31 3.38 -6.26
CA VAL A 112 21.34 4.41 -6.57
C VAL A 112 20.92 5.37 -7.69
N THR A 113 20.00 4.97 -8.58
CA THR A 113 19.56 5.80 -9.69
C THR A 113 18.43 6.75 -9.29
N THR A 114 17.55 6.31 -8.39
CA THR A 114 16.38 7.11 -7.98
C THR A 114 16.57 7.91 -6.71
N THR A 115 17.40 7.39 -5.79
CA THR A 115 17.57 7.88 -4.41
C THR A 115 16.20 8.15 -3.76
N ASP A 116 16.08 9.22 -3.00
CA ASP A 116 14.86 9.78 -2.44
C ASP A 116 14.08 10.72 -3.39
N LYS A 117 14.46 10.84 -4.67
CA LYS A 117 13.99 11.91 -5.56
C LYS A 117 13.03 11.46 -6.65
N SER A 118 13.09 10.20 -7.04
CA SER A 118 12.34 9.71 -8.20
C SER A 118 11.95 8.23 -8.04
N VAL A 119 11.37 7.66 -9.08
CA VAL A 119 11.04 6.23 -9.18
C VAL A 119 11.48 5.73 -10.55
N PHE A 120 11.80 4.43 -10.65
CA PHE A 120 12.05 3.77 -11.93
C PHE A 120 10.91 2.78 -12.23
N SER A 121 10.51 2.67 -13.49
CA SER A 121 9.48 1.71 -13.90
C SER A 121 10.10 0.31 -14.07
N PHE A 122 9.33 -0.73 -13.71
CA PHE A 122 9.73 -2.12 -13.97
C PHE A 122 9.71 -2.47 -15.47
N MET A 123 8.99 -1.68 -16.26
CA MET A 123 8.80 -1.89 -17.69
C MET A 123 9.34 -0.72 -18.51
N PRO A 124 9.85 -0.99 -19.73
CA PRO A 124 10.23 0.08 -20.65
C PRO A 124 9.07 1.02 -20.97
N ASN A 125 9.37 2.30 -21.18
CA ASN A 125 8.39 3.33 -21.54
C ASN A 125 7.21 3.49 -20.56
N ASP A 126 7.39 3.07 -19.30
CA ASP A 126 6.38 3.24 -18.26
C ASP A 126 5.08 2.46 -18.54
N THR A 127 5.14 1.36 -19.31
CA THR A 127 3.98 0.51 -19.56
C THR A 127 3.62 -0.31 -18.32
N PRO A 128 2.34 -0.56 -18.03
CA PRO A 128 1.94 -1.43 -16.93
C PRO A 128 2.29 -2.91 -17.21
N CYS A 129 2.46 -3.70 -16.14
CA CYS A 129 2.48 -5.15 -16.22
C CYS A 129 1.07 -5.69 -16.44
N ASN A 130 0.93 -6.80 -17.16
CA ASN A 130 -0.32 -7.53 -17.37
C ASN A 130 -0.50 -8.59 -16.27
N GLY A 131 -1.16 -8.19 -15.19
CA GLY A 131 -1.46 -9.01 -14.02
C GLY A 131 -0.26 -9.33 -13.13
N PHE A 132 -0.56 -9.90 -11.97
CA PHE A 132 0.41 -10.17 -10.90
C PHE A 132 1.51 -11.16 -11.29
N GLN A 133 1.22 -12.09 -12.20
CA GLN A 133 2.22 -13.03 -12.70
C GLN A 133 3.34 -12.30 -13.47
N GLU A 134 3.00 -11.27 -14.26
CA GLU A 134 4.03 -10.45 -14.92
C GLU A 134 4.77 -9.57 -13.91
N VAL A 135 4.08 -9.05 -12.89
CA VAL A 135 4.74 -8.33 -11.78
C VAL A 135 5.83 -9.19 -11.12
N LEU A 136 5.49 -10.41 -10.70
CA LEU A 136 6.44 -11.33 -10.07
C LEU A 136 7.59 -11.71 -11.00
N LYS A 137 7.29 -11.98 -12.28
CA LYS A 137 8.30 -12.26 -13.29
C LYS A 137 9.28 -11.09 -13.43
N ARG A 138 8.76 -9.87 -13.61
CA ARG A 138 9.59 -8.66 -13.77
C ARG A 138 10.39 -8.35 -12.51
N TYR A 139 9.80 -8.51 -11.33
CA TYR A 139 10.53 -8.41 -10.06
C TYR A 139 11.74 -9.35 -10.03
N ASN A 140 11.56 -10.62 -10.37
CA ASN A 140 12.64 -11.61 -10.39
C ASN A 140 13.74 -11.28 -11.42
N GLU A 141 13.35 -10.75 -12.58
CA GLU A 141 14.27 -10.40 -13.66
C GLU A 141 15.13 -9.18 -13.34
N ILE A 142 14.54 -8.12 -12.76
CA ILE A 142 15.27 -6.86 -12.56
C ILE A 142 16.01 -6.80 -11.22
N THR A 143 15.46 -7.39 -10.17
CA THR A 143 15.98 -7.28 -8.78
C THR A 143 17.48 -7.56 -8.67
N PRO A 144 18.04 -8.62 -9.31
CA PRO A 144 19.49 -8.89 -9.23
C PRO A 144 20.38 -7.78 -9.80
N SER A 145 19.84 -6.92 -10.67
CA SER A 145 20.58 -5.82 -11.32
C SER A 145 20.42 -4.47 -10.62
N VAL A 146 19.42 -4.33 -9.73
CA VAL A 146 19.18 -3.08 -9.01
C VAL A 146 20.24 -2.89 -7.93
N ARG A 147 20.86 -1.71 -7.90
CA ARG A 147 21.88 -1.38 -6.90
C ARG A 147 21.23 -0.62 -5.76
N LEU A 148 21.10 -1.30 -4.61
CA LEU A 148 20.39 -0.77 -3.46
C LEU A 148 21.08 0.47 -2.85
N SER A 149 20.30 1.47 -2.43
CA SER A 149 20.82 2.74 -1.90
C SER A 149 19.94 3.37 -0.83
N GLY A 150 19.55 4.63 -0.98
CA GLY A 150 18.66 5.37 -0.11
C GLY A 150 18.80 6.88 -0.35
N PRO A 151 18.24 7.73 0.51
CA PRO A 151 17.39 7.40 1.67
C PRO A 151 15.96 6.95 1.28
N THR A 152 15.17 6.52 2.26
CA THR A 152 13.79 6.04 2.04
C THR A 152 12.80 7.20 1.99
N ASN A 153 12.15 7.42 0.84
CA ASN A 153 11.16 8.47 0.65
C ASN A 153 10.01 8.00 -0.25
N PHE A 154 8.78 7.99 0.27
CA PHE A 154 7.60 7.57 -0.50
C PHE A 154 6.99 8.72 -1.33
N ALA A 155 7.37 9.98 -1.08
CA ALA A 155 6.78 11.11 -1.77
C ALA A 155 6.89 11.04 -3.30
N PRO A 156 8.02 10.65 -3.93
CA PRO A 156 8.09 10.52 -5.39
C PRO A 156 7.12 9.48 -5.94
N LEU A 157 6.99 8.34 -5.26
CA LEU A 157 6.08 7.27 -5.64
C LEU A 157 4.61 7.68 -5.48
N ILE A 158 4.24 8.29 -4.36
CA ILE A 158 2.88 8.78 -4.11
C ILE A 158 2.49 9.83 -5.15
N ASN A 159 3.40 10.77 -5.46
CA ASN A 159 3.17 11.75 -6.51
C ASN A 159 3.02 11.11 -7.90
N LYS A 160 3.79 10.05 -8.21
CA LYS A 160 3.63 9.29 -9.44
C LYS A 160 2.26 8.61 -9.51
N ALA A 161 1.79 8.03 -8.41
CA ALA A 161 0.46 7.44 -8.33
C ALA A 161 -0.65 8.49 -8.55
N VAL A 162 -0.53 9.67 -7.93
CA VAL A 162 -1.45 10.80 -8.18
C VAL A 162 -1.49 11.17 -9.67
N GLN A 163 -0.34 11.22 -10.36
CA GLN A 163 -0.30 11.50 -11.81
C GLN A 163 -1.00 10.41 -12.64
N ILE A 164 -0.95 9.16 -12.22
CA ILE A 164 -1.69 8.06 -12.88
C ILE A 164 -3.19 8.26 -12.67
N VAL A 165 -3.62 8.44 -11.42
CA VAL A 165 -5.02 8.65 -11.04
C VAL A 165 -5.63 9.88 -11.74
N GLN A 166 -4.88 10.96 -11.89
CA GLN A 166 -5.34 12.15 -12.63
C GLN A 166 -5.62 11.86 -14.11
N ARG A 167 -4.85 10.96 -14.72
CA ARG A 167 -4.99 10.59 -16.14
C ARG A 167 -6.13 9.60 -16.35
N THR A 168 -6.23 8.58 -15.50
CA THR A 168 -7.23 7.51 -15.60
C THR A 168 -8.60 7.94 -15.06
N ARG A 169 -8.62 8.80 -14.04
CA ARG A 169 -9.82 9.22 -13.29
C ARG A 169 -10.60 8.05 -12.68
N GLN A 170 -9.92 6.95 -12.43
CA GLN A 170 -10.48 5.77 -11.76
C GLN A 170 -9.92 5.64 -10.35
N TYR A 171 -10.58 4.85 -9.52
CA TYR A 171 -10.08 4.53 -8.19
C TYR A 171 -8.82 3.66 -8.29
N HIS A 172 -7.78 4.04 -7.54
CA HIS A 172 -6.55 3.26 -7.45
C HIS A 172 -6.20 2.96 -6.00
N ILE A 173 -5.56 1.81 -5.81
CA ILE A 173 -4.86 1.43 -4.60
C ILE A 173 -3.36 1.50 -4.93
N LEU A 174 -2.61 2.30 -4.19
CA LEU A 174 -1.14 2.28 -4.21
C LEU A 174 -0.65 1.35 -3.10
N LEU A 175 -0.12 0.19 -3.48
CA LEU A 175 0.56 -0.75 -2.60
C LEU A 175 2.05 -0.38 -2.53
N ILE A 176 2.53 0.05 -1.36
CA ILE A 176 3.95 0.31 -1.10
C ILE A 176 4.48 -0.85 -0.26
N ILE A 177 5.50 -1.56 -0.73
CA ILE A 177 6.18 -2.61 0.05
C ILE A 177 7.56 -2.07 0.42
N ALA A 178 7.85 -1.98 1.71
CA ALA A 178 9.07 -1.36 2.24
C ALA A 178 9.58 -2.05 3.51
N ASP A 179 10.88 -1.96 3.77
CA ASP A 179 11.52 -2.69 4.87
C ASP A 179 11.74 -1.90 6.17
N GLY A 180 11.41 -0.61 6.13
CA GLY A 180 11.68 0.28 7.24
C GLY A 180 10.87 1.58 7.21
N GLN A 181 11.25 2.48 8.11
CA GLN A 181 10.62 3.79 8.26
C GLN A 181 11.07 4.75 7.16
N VAL A 182 10.28 5.79 6.96
CA VAL A 182 10.57 6.88 6.03
C VAL A 182 11.59 7.83 6.65
N ASP A 183 12.66 8.16 5.92
CA ASP A 183 13.63 9.19 6.34
C ASP A 183 13.07 10.61 6.10
N ALA A 184 12.33 10.78 5.01
CA ALA A 184 11.75 12.06 4.58
C ALA A 184 10.29 12.26 5.05
N GLU A 185 10.04 12.15 6.36
CA GLU A 185 8.68 12.17 6.96
C GLU A 185 7.82 13.34 6.47
N ARG A 186 8.37 14.57 6.48
CA ARG A 186 7.64 15.77 6.06
C ARG A 186 7.19 15.71 4.60
N ALA A 187 8.05 15.19 3.72
CA ALA A 187 7.75 15.10 2.30
C ALA A 187 6.68 14.02 2.04
N THR A 188 6.82 12.86 2.68
CA THR A 188 5.84 11.78 2.60
C THR A 188 4.48 12.21 3.13
N LYS A 189 4.44 12.87 4.30
CA LYS A 189 3.21 13.42 4.87
C LYS A 189 2.51 14.39 3.91
N ALA A 190 3.24 15.35 3.36
CA ALA A 190 2.69 16.31 2.40
C ALA A 190 2.16 15.60 1.14
N ALA A 191 2.83 14.54 0.68
CA ALA A 191 2.37 13.76 -0.46
C ALA A 191 1.09 12.98 -0.16
N ILE A 192 0.95 12.39 1.03
CA ILE A 192 -0.26 11.68 1.47
C ILE A 192 -1.44 12.66 1.62
N GLU A 193 -1.22 13.80 2.28
CA GLU A 193 -2.23 14.85 2.43
C GLU A 193 -2.70 15.36 1.05
N ASN A 194 -1.78 15.58 0.11
CA ASN A 194 -2.11 15.93 -1.26
C ASN A 194 -2.89 14.81 -1.99
N ALA A 195 -2.48 13.55 -1.82
CA ALA A 195 -3.13 12.38 -2.42
C ALA A 195 -4.61 12.24 -2.01
N SER A 196 -5.00 12.73 -0.83
CA SER A 196 -6.40 12.73 -0.37
C SER A 196 -7.34 13.61 -1.22
N ASN A 197 -6.81 14.37 -2.19
CA ASN A 197 -7.60 15.11 -3.19
C ASN A 197 -8.03 14.26 -4.39
N TYR A 198 -7.65 12.98 -4.43
CA TYR A 198 -7.85 12.07 -5.55
C TYR A 198 -8.48 10.76 -5.06
N PRO A 199 -9.10 9.95 -5.95
CA PRO A 199 -9.61 8.63 -5.59
C PRO A 199 -8.45 7.62 -5.45
N LEU A 200 -7.62 7.82 -4.43
CA LEU A 200 -6.40 7.06 -4.19
C LEU A 200 -6.32 6.62 -2.73
N SER A 201 -6.29 5.31 -2.54
CA SER A 201 -5.92 4.66 -1.28
C SER A 201 -4.45 4.29 -1.27
N ILE A 202 -3.77 4.44 -0.13
CA ILE A 202 -2.36 4.09 0.03
C ILE A 202 -2.28 3.00 1.09
N VAL A 203 -1.78 1.83 0.72
CA VAL A 203 -1.57 0.70 1.63
C VAL A 203 -0.07 0.41 1.68
N THR A 204 0.55 0.65 2.83
CA THR A 204 1.98 0.40 3.03
C THR A 204 2.17 -0.87 3.83
N ILE A 205 2.93 -1.81 3.28
CA ILE A 205 3.27 -3.07 3.89
C ILE A 205 4.73 -3.05 4.34
N GLY A 206 4.94 -3.09 5.66
CA GLY A 206 6.26 -3.24 6.27
C GLY A 206 6.70 -4.69 6.23
N VAL A 207 7.80 -4.99 5.53
CA VAL A 207 8.42 -6.33 5.48
C VAL A 207 9.75 -6.35 6.23
N GLY A 208 10.11 -7.49 6.80
CA GLY A 208 11.38 -7.60 7.53
C GLY A 208 11.30 -7.21 9.01
N ASP A 209 12.45 -6.93 9.59
CA ASP A 209 12.66 -6.75 11.03
C ASP A 209 12.23 -5.36 11.56
N GLY A 210 11.99 -4.39 10.67
CA GLY A 210 11.72 -3.00 11.05
C GLY A 210 12.96 -2.25 11.54
N PRO A 211 12.82 -1.25 12.44
CA PRO A 211 11.63 -0.93 13.24
C PRO A 211 10.49 -0.28 12.44
N PHE A 212 9.25 -0.37 12.94
CA PHE A 212 8.06 0.20 12.28
C PHE A 212 7.27 1.20 13.14
N ASP A 213 7.74 1.54 14.34
CA ASP A 213 6.99 2.32 15.32
C ASP A 213 6.47 3.66 14.77
N LYS A 214 7.27 4.35 13.94
CA LYS A 214 6.83 5.61 13.32
C LYS A 214 5.75 5.40 12.26
N MET A 215 5.83 4.29 11.51
CA MET A 215 4.86 3.97 10.47
C MET A 215 3.52 3.54 11.09
N GLU A 216 3.54 2.85 12.23
CA GLU A 216 2.34 2.47 12.98
C GLU A 216 1.55 3.69 13.51
N ASN A 217 2.23 4.80 13.79
CA ASN A 217 1.60 6.04 14.28
C ASN A 217 1.42 7.10 13.18
N PHE A 218 1.78 6.81 11.92
CA PHE A 218 1.86 7.84 10.88
C PHE A 218 0.48 8.42 10.52
N ASP A 219 -0.56 7.59 10.57
CA ASP A 219 -1.94 7.99 10.28
C ASP A 219 -2.53 8.95 11.33
N ASP A 220 -2.14 8.80 12.62
CA ASP A 220 -2.57 9.73 13.68
C ASP A 220 -2.02 11.15 13.48
N GLU A 221 -0.95 11.29 12.70
CA GLU A 221 -0.34 12.58 12.41
C GLU A 221 -0.93 13.28 11.18
N LEU A 222 -1.73 12.60 10.35
CA LEU A 222 -2.31 13.15 9.11
C LEU A 222 -3.47 14.11 9.40
N GLY A 223 -3.14 15.36 9.73
CA GLY A 223 -4.12 16.37 10.15
C GLY A 223 -4.87 17.08 9.01
N GLN A 224 -4.33 17.11 7.80
CA GLN A 224 -4.87 17.91 6.69
C GLN A 224 -5.55 17.10 5.58
N SER A 225 -5.53 15.77 5.66
CA SER A 225 -6.17 14.91 4.66
C SER A 225 -7.69 15.11 4.63
N LYS A 226 -8.28 15.04 3.43
CA LYS A 226 -9.74 15.15 3.24
C LYS A 226 -10.50 13.92 3.72
N PHE A 227 -9.87 12.77 3.70
CA PHE A 227 -10.33 11.53 4.32
C PHE A 227 -9.09 10.75 4.74
N ASP A 228 -9.27 9.76 5.60
CA ASP A 228 -8.19 8.83 5.93
C ASP A 228 -7.89 7.97 4.70
N ASN A 229 -6.72 8.12 4.09
CA ASN A 229 -6.36 7.50 2.82
C ASN A 229 -5.08 6.66 2.92
N PHE A 230 -4.59 6.38 4.13
CA PHE A 230 -3.32 5.71 4.36
C PHE A 230 -3.46 4.63 5.43
N ASN A 231 -3.14 3.39 5.07
CA ASN A 231 -3.09 2.26 5.99
C ASN A 231 -1.66 1.70 6.04
N PHE A 232 -1.16 1.35 7.23
CA PHE A 232 0.10 0.65 7.42
C PHE A 232 -0.11 -0.72 8.05
N VAL A 233 0.51 -1.76 7.47
CA VAL A 233 0.46 -3.13 7.99
C VAL A 233 1.86 -3.71 8.09
N ASN A 234 2.22 -4.18 9.28
CA ASN A 234 3.45 -4.92 9.50
C ASN A 234 3.23 -6.40 9.11
N PHE A 235 3.81 -6.81 7.98
CA PHE A 235 3.66 -8.15 7.43
C PHE A 235 4.08 -9.22 8.45
N GLN A 236 5.29 -9.11 8.99
CA GLN A 236 5.86 -10.12 9.89
C GLN A 236 5.02 -10.27 11.16
N LYS A 237 4.57 -9.15 11.75
CA LYS A 237 3.74 -9.15 12.96
C LYS A 237 2.39 -9.83 12.75
N VAL A 238 1.82 -9.75 11.55
CA VAL A 238 0.55 -10.42 11.24
C VAL A 238 0.76 -11.90 10.94
N VAL A 239 1.73 -12.24 10.08
CA VAL A 239 1.93 -13.65 9.67
C VAL A 239 2.52 -14.53 10.76
N ASP A 240 3.32 -13.96 11.67
CA ASP A 240 3.88 -14.66 12.84
C ASP A 240 3.03 -14.45 14.11
N GLY A 241 1.86 -13.83 13.97
CA GLY A 241 0.99 -13.55 15.10
C GLY A 241 0.61 -14.82 15.88
N PRO A 242 0.48 -14.76 17.21
CA PRO A 242 0.06 -15.91 18.00
C PRO A 242 -1.36 -16.33 17.58
N HIS A 243 -1.58 -17.64 17.44
CA HIS A 243 -2.87 -18.24 17.09
C HIS A 243 -3.42 -17.88 15.69
N VAL A 244 -2.56 -17.50 14.75
CA VAL A 244 -2.96 -17.29 13.35
C VAL A 244 -2.99 -18.63 12.62
N GLU A 245 -4.19 -19.15 12.38
CA GLU A 245 -4.39 -20.41 11.65
C GLU A 245 -4.13 -20.29 10.14
N ASN A 246 -4.49 -19.14 9.56
CA ASN A 246 -4.27 -18.85 8.14
C ASN A 246 -3.54 -17.50 7.96
N PRO A 247 -2.19 -17.51 7.96
CA PRO A 247 -1.38 -16.29 7.90
C PRO A 247 -1.62 -15.41 6.67
N GLU A 248 -1.88 -16.02 5.51
CA GLU A 248 -2.10 -15.27 4.27
C GLU A 248 -3.43 -14.52 4.33
N ILE A 249 -4.49 -15.16 4.82
CA ILE A 249 -5.81 -14.54 4.94
C ILE A 249 -5.81 -13.49 6.05
N ALA A 250 -5.13 -13.73 7.17
CA ALA A 250 -4.95 -12.72 8.21
C ALA A 250 -4.24 -11.48 7.66
N PHE A 251 -3.17 -11.67 6.89
CA PHE A 251 -2.44 -10.58 6.25
C PHE A 251 -3.30 -9.83 5.22
N ALA A 252 -3.93 -10.54 4.29
CA ALA A 252 -4.79 -9.93 3.28
C ALA A 252 -5.95 -9.13 3.91
N THR A 253 -6.57 -9.68 4.96
CA THR A 253 -7.62 -8.99 5.73
C THR A 253 -7.09 -7.71 6.34
N ALA A 254 -5.93 -7.75 7.01
CA ALA A 254 -5.31 -6.57 7.62
C ALA A 254 -4.96 -5.49 6.58
N ALA A 255 -4.36 -5.90 5.45
CA ALA A 255 -3.97 -5.00 4.37
C ALA A 255 -5.18 -4.29 3.74
N MET A 256 -6.28 -5.01 3.55
CA MET A 256 -7.47 -4.49 2.86
C MET A 256 -8.53 -3.90 3.78
N ASN A 257 -8.35 -3.94 5.10
CA ASN A 257 -9.38 -3.59 6.09
C ASN A 257 -10.01 -2.20 5.88
N GLU A 258 -9.22 -1.22 5.47
CA GLU A 258 -9.69 0.16 5.27
C GLU A 258 -10.07 0.50 3.83
N VAL A 259 -9.63 -0.31 2.86
CA VAL A 259 -9.81 -0.02 1.43
C VAL A 259 -11.28 0.20 1.05
N PRO A 260 -12.26 -0.64 1.50
CA PRO A 260 -13.68 -0.39 1.20
C PRO A 260 -14.18 0.94 1.78
N THR A 261 -13.81 1.26 3.02
CA THR A 261 -14.16 2.54 3.67
C THR A 261 -13.59 3.73 2.90
N GLN A 262 -12.34 3.63 2.46
CA GLN A 262 -11.63 4.65 1.70
C GLN A 262 -12.27 4.86 0.31
N PHE A 263 -12.64 3.77 -0.37
CA PHE A 263 -13.40 3.81 -1.63
C PHE A 263 -14.74 4.55 -1.48
N LEU A 264 -15.52 4.23 -0.45
CA LEU A 264 -16.79 4.91 -0.18
C LEU A 264 -16.60 6.40 0.17
N CYS A 265 -15.53 6.76 0.87
CA CYS A 265 -15.16 8.16 1.09
C CYS A 265 -14.92 8.89 -0.24
N CYS A 266 -14.22 8.26 -1.19
CA CYS A 266 -13.97 8.83 -2.52
C CYS A 266 -15.27 9.06 -3.29
N LYS A 267 -16.21 8.10 -3.28
CA LYS A 267 -17.56 8.28 -3.86
C LYS A 267 -18.29 9.46 -3.21
N LYS A 268 -18.29 9.55 -1.88
CA LYS A 268 -18.97 10.62 -1.14
C LYS A 268 -18.36 12.00 -1.37
N LEU A 269 -17.07 12.08 -1.62
CA LEU A 269 -16.36 13.31 -1.99
C LEU A 269 -16.57 13.71 -3.47
N GLY A 270 -17.26 12.87 -4.26
CA GLY A 270 -17.53 13.12 -5.67
C GLY A 270 -16.29 12.92 -6.55
N TYR A 271 -15.32 12.11 -6.12
CA TYR A 271 -14.13 11.79 -6.91
C TYR A 271 -14.40 10.69 -7.94
N LEU A 272 -15.43 9.89 -7.70
CA LEU A 272 -15.86 8.77 -8.54
C LEU A 272 -17.31 9.06 -8.95
N ASN A 273 -17.60 8.86 -10.24
CA ASN A 273 -18.94 9.06 -10.82
C ASN A 273 -19.80 7.81 -10.70
#